data_AF-A0A8H7NH60-F1
#
_entry.id   AF-A0A8H7NH60-F1
#
_cell.length_a   1.000
_cell.length_b   1.000
_cell.length_c   1.000
_cell.angle_alpha   90.00
_cell.angle_beta   90.00
_cell.angle_gamma   90.00
#
_symmetry.space_group_name_H-M   'P 1'
#
loop_
_entity.id
_entity.type
_entity.pdbx_description
1 polymer ?
#
loop_
_entity_poly.entity_id
_entity_poly.type
_entity_poly.pdbx_seq_one_letter_code
_entity_poly.pdbx_strand_id
1 'polypeptide(L)' 'MAFSAVHGNPYDAVEIFKDTKCQRAMGIHWGTWALTMEDVLDPPRLLKDALRRSGIAEQGVFDVCDIGESREF' A
#
# COMPACT_ATOMS: atom_id res chain seq x y z
N MET A 1 0.81 -5.79 14.74
CA MET A 1 -0.19 -6.60 15.46
C MET A 1 -1.27 -5.78 16.17
N ALA A 2 -1.00 -4.58 16.73
CA ALA A 2 -2.00 -3.84 17.52
C ALA A 2 -3.31 -3.48 16.79
N PHE A 3 -3.28 -3.25 15.46
CA PHE A 3 -4.45 -2.80 14.68
C PHE A 3 -5.00 -3.83 13.68
N SER A 4 -4.46 -5.06 13.66
CA SER A 4 -4.68 -6.02 12.57
C SER A 4 -6.14 -6.41 12.31
N ALA A 5 -7.01 -6.32 13.34
CA ALA A 5 -8.43 -6.66 13.19
C ALA A 5 -9.24 -5.58 12.45
N VAL A 6 -8.72 -4.36 12.36
CA VAL A 6 -9.45 -3.18 11.84
C VAL A 6 -8.64 -2.38 10.81
N HIS A 7 -7.38 -2.73 10.58
CA HIS A 7 -6.48 -2.04 9.67
C HIS A 7 -5.47 -3.01 9.07
N GLY A 8 -5.47 -3.12 7.74
CA GLY A 8 -4.48 -3.88 6.99
C GLY A 8 -3.21 -3.09 6.80
N ASN A 9 -2.07 -3.70 7.09
CA ASN A 9 -0.77 -3.11 6.80
C ASN A 9 -0.40 -3.31 5.30
N PRO A 10 0.67 -2.69 4.78
CA PRO A 10 1.04 -2.83 3.37
C PRO A 10 1.31 -4.27 2.89
N TYR A 11 1.73 -5.19 3.77
CA TYR A 11 1.88 -6.60 3.43
C TYR A 11 0.52 -7.28 3.25
N ASP A 12 -0.45 -6.98 4.13
CA ASP A 12 -1.82 -7.45 3.99
C ASP A 12 -2.44 -6.93 2.70
N ALA A 13 -2.18 -5.66 2.36
CA ALA A 13 -2.64 -5.03 1.13
C ALA A 13 -2.13 -5.75 -0.13
N VAL A 14 -0.87 -6.20 -0.13
CA VAL A 14 -0.29 -6.98 -1.25
C VAL A 14 -0.93 -8.36 -1.38
N GLU A 15 -1.25 -9.02 -0.26
CA GLU A 15 -1.98 -10.29 -0.32
C GLU A 15 -3.42 -10.10 -0.83
N ILE A 16 -4.11 -9.05 -0.37
CA ILE A 16 -5.43 -8.67 -0.91
C ILE A 16 -5.35 -8.41 -2.42
N PHE A 17 -4.32 -7.69 -2.89
CA PHE A 17 -4.11 -7.43 -4.32
C PHE A 17 -3.95 -8.73 -5.14
N LYS A 18 -3.22 -9.72 -4.62
CA LYS A 18 -3.08 -11.03 -5.25
C LYS A 18 -4.40 -11.80 -5.28
N ASP A 19 -5.11 -11.80 -4.16
CA ASP A 19 -6.36 -12.54 -3.99
C ASP A 19 -7.49 -12.01 -4.89
N THR A 20 -7.56 -10.70 -5.07
CA THR A 20 -8.55 -10.06 -5.96
C THR A 20 -8.24 -10.21 -7.44
N LYS A 21 -7.01 -10.61 -7.80
CA LYS A 21 -6.52 -10.72 -9.18
C LYS A 21 -6.70 -9.44 -9.99
N CYS A 22 -6.63 -8.28 -9.32
CA CYS A 22 -6.64 -6.99 -9.98
C CYS A 22 -5.42 -6.85 -10.89
N GLN A 23 -5.59 -6.19 -12.04
CA GLN A 23 -4.46 -5.91 -12.93
C GLN A 23 -3.55 -4.82 -12.36
N ARG A 24 -4.15 -3.83 -11.68
CA ARG A 24 -3.47 -2.72 -11.02
C ARG A 24 -4.20 -2.32 -9.74
N ALA A 25 -3.48 -1.67 -8.82
CA ALA A 25 -4.02 -1.14 -7.57
C ALA A 25 -3.38 0.21 -7.19
N MET A 26 -4.08 0.98 -6.36
CA MET A 26 -3.60 2.24 -5.80
C MET A 26 -3.72 2.24 -4.28
N GLY A 27 -2.62 2.56 -3.59
CA GLY A 27 -2.57 2.65 -2.14
C GLY A 27 -3.15 3.97 -1.66
N ILE A 28 -4.19 3.89 -0.82
CA ILE A 28 -4.87 5.03 -0.22
C ILE A 28 -4.67 5.03 1.30
N HIS A 29 -5.26 6.01 1.99
CA HIS A 29 -5.37 6.06 3.46
C HIS A 29 -4.04 6.29 4.23
N TRP A 30 -2.92 6.40 3.55
CA TRP A 30 -1.65 6.84 4.10
C TRP A 30 -1.50 8.38 3.97
N GLY A 31 -0.54 8.99 4.69
CA GLY A 31 -0.13 10.37 4.42
C GLY A 31 -1.06 11.48 4.93
N THR A 32 -2.32 11.19 5.27
CA THR A 32 -3.34 12.22 5.58
C THR A 32 -3.58 12.41 7.08
N TRP A 33 -3.63 11.33 7.87
CA TRP A 33 -3.96 11.37 9.30
C TRP A 33 -3.08 10.40 10.10
N ALA A 34 -2.56 10.83 11.25
CA ALA A 34 -1.85 9.97 12.19
C ALA A 34 -2.85 9.20 13.08
N LEU A 35 -3.39 8.10 12.55
CA LEU A 35 -4.41 7.27 13.23
C LEU A 35 -3.82 6.10 14.01
N THR A 36 -2.57 5.76 13.76
CA THR A 36 -1.84 4.70 14.44
C THR A 36 -0.47 5.23 14.91
N MET A 37 0.36 4.34 15.45
CA MET A 37 1.72 4.65 15.91
C MET A 37 2.77 4.55 14.79
N GLU A 38 2.35 4.28 13.55
CA GLU A 38 3.28 4.22 12.41
C GLU A 38 3.73 5.62 11.99
N ASP A 39 4.93 5.73 11.41
CA ASP A 39 5.32 6.96 10.74
C ASP A 39 4.39 7.18 9.53
N VAL A 40 3.86 8.38 9.39
CA VAL A 40 2.87 8.72 8.35
C VAL A 40 3.42 8.49 6.93
N LEU A 41 4.74 8.49 6.76
CA LEU A 41 5.44 8.27 5.48
C LEU A 41 5.98 6.84 5.31
N ASP A 42 5.85 5.96 6.31
CA ASP A 42 6.26 4.56 6.19
C ASP A 42 5.43 3.73 5.20
N PRO A 43 4.11 3.90 5.05
CA PRO A 43 3.30 2.99 4.24
C PRO A 43 3.75 2.87 2.77
N PRO A 44 4.07 3.95 2.02
CA PRO A 44 4.62 3.83 0.68
C PRO A 44 5.92 3.03 0.59
N ARG A 45 6.81 3.21 1.58
CA ARG A 45 8.09 2.49 1.64
C ARG A 45 7.86 1.00 1.90
N LEU A 46 7.00 0.69 2.88
CA LEU A 46 6.65 -0.67 3.24
C LEU A 46 5.87 -1.39 2.13
N LEU A 47 5.07 -0.69 1.33
CA LEU A 47 4.43 -1.25 0.14
C LEU A 47 5.45 -1.75 -0.87
N LYS A 48 6.48 -0.96 -1.19
CA LYS A 48 7.58 -1.39 -2.09
C LYS A 48 8.29 -2.63 -1.56
N ASP A 49 8.57 -2.66 -0.25
CA ASP A 49 9.18 -3.83 0.39
C ASP A 49 8.26 -5.07 0.34
N ALA A 50 6.95 -4.89 0.53
CA ALA A 50 5.96 -5.98 0.42
C ALA A 50 5.86 -6.53 -1.01
N LEU A 51 5.79 -5.64 -2.02
CA LEU A 51 5.78 -6.03 -3.44
C LEU A 51 7.05 -6.80 -3.82
N ARG A 52 8.23 -6.29 -3.42
CA ARG A 52 9.51 -6.97 -3.64
C ARG A 52 9.53 -8.38 -3.06
N ARG A 53 9.05 -8.57 -1.84
CA ARG A 53 8.99 -9.89 -1.18
C ARG A 53 8.03 -10.84 -1.87
N SER A 54 6.94 -10.33 -2.45
CA SER A 54 5.96 -11.12 -3.18
C SER A 54 6.33 -11.35 -4.66
N GLY A 55 7.50 -10.90 -5.11
CA GLY A 55 7.96 -11.05 -6.50
C GLY A 55 7.17 -10.21 -7.50
N ILE A 56 6.49 -9.16 -7.04
CA ILE A 56 5.72 -8.23 -7.87
C ILE A 56 6.59 -7.01 -8.17
N ALA A 57 6.44 -6.43 -9.35
CA ALA A 57 7.13 -5.20 -9.71
C ALA A 57 6.84 -4.10 -8.68
N GLU A 58 7.88 -3.45 -8.18
CA GLU A 58 7.78 -2.39 -7.14
C GLU A 58 7.10 -1.11 -7.64
N GLN A 59 6.84 -1.00 -8.95
CA GLN A 59 6.24 0.17 -9.60
C GLN A 59 5.35 -0.28 -10.79
N GLY A 60 4.30 0.48 -11.09
CA GLY A 60 3.46 0.33 -12.28
C GLY A 60 2.34 -0.70 -12.17
N VAL A 61 2.27 -1.43 -11.04
CA VAL A 61 1.28 -2.48 -10.78
C VAL A 61 0.47 -2.15 -9.53
N PHE A 62 1.12 -1.86 -8.43
CA PHE A 62 0.47 -1.38 -7.20
C PHE A 62 1.25 -0.18 -6.67
N ASP A 63 0.75 1.01 -6.97
CA ASP A 63 1.45 2.27 -6.68
C ASP A 63 0.73 3.10 -5.63
N VAL A 64 1.38 4.18 -5.20
CA VAL A 64 0.75 5.32 -4.52
C VAL A 64 0.87 6.56 -5.40
N CYS A 65 0.04 7.56 -5.10
CA CYS A 65 0.15 8.90 -5.66
C CYS A 65 0.63 9.87 -4.58
N ASP A 66 1.46 10.85 -4.96
CA ASP A 66 1.75 12.00 -4.11
C ASP A 66 0.46 12.79 -3.81
N ILE A 67 0.45 13.52 -2.70
CA ILE A 67 -0.72 14.33 -2.30
C ILE A 67 -0.99 15.40 -3.37
N GLY A 68 -2.09 15.25 -4.10
CA GLY A 68 -2.49 16.13 -5.19
C GLY A 68 -2.06 15.67 -6.59
N GLU A 69 -1.36 14.54 -6.72
CA GLU A 69 -1.00 13.95 -8.02
C GLU A 69 -2.25 13.37 -8.72
N SER A 70 -2.28 13.48 -10.05
CA SER A 70 -3.21 12.74 -10.91
C SER A 70 -2.45 11.71 -11.75
N ARG A 71 -3.03 10.51 -11.88
CA ARG A 71 -2.46 9.42 -12.68
C ARG A 71 -3.53 8.77 -13.54
N GLU A 72 -3.17 8.44 -14.77
CA GLU A 72 -3.99 7.66 -15.71
C GLU A 72 -3.53 6.20 -15.74
N PHE A 73 -4.47 5.27 -15.95
CA PHE A 73 -4.22 3.82 -15.96
C PHE A 73 -4.73 3.18 -17.24
#